data_AF-A0A1Q9JQU7-F1
#
_entry.id   AF-A0A1Q9JQU7-F1
#
_cell.length_a   1.000
_cell.length_b   1.000
_cell.length_c   1.000
_cell.angle_alpha   90.00
_cell.angle_beta   90.00
_cell.angle_gamma   90.00
#
_symmetry.space_group_name_H-M   'P 1'
#
loop_
_entity.id
_entity.type
_entity.pdbx_description
1 polymer ?
#
loop_
_entity_poly.entity_id
_entity_poly.type
_entity_poly.pdbx_seq_one_letter_code
_entity_poly.pdbx_strand_id
1 'polypeptide(L)' 'MSDFEKKMEKVVYPYITKRCEEQYFYNADRSHLRYKHYKVEFSHRSILVIHGFSEFLEKYDEISYSFMKAR' A
#
# COMPACT_ATOMS: atom_id res chain seq x y z
N MET A 1 -11.25 20.52 4.71
CA MET A 1 -10.36 19.56 4.02
C MET A 1 -9.19 20.31 3.41
N SER A 2 -7.99 19.96 3.82
CA SER A 2 -6.70 20.34 3.25
C SER A 2 -6.56 19.84 1.80
N ASP A 3 -5.64 20.44 1.05
CA ASP A 3 -5.36 20.01 -0.32
C ASP A 3 -4.72 18.61 -0.37
N PHE A 4 -4.01 18.23 0.69
CA PHE A 4 -3.54 16.86 0.90
C PHE A 4 -4.70 15.87 0.96
N GLU A 5 -5.68 16.11 1.84
CA GLU A 5 -6.85 15.23 1.98
C GLU A 5 -7.64 15.12 0.66
N LYS A 6 -7.81 16.24 -0.06
CA LYS A 6 -8.47 16.23 -1.37
C LYS A 6 -7.70 15.37 -2.39
N LYS A 7 -6.36 15.43 -2.40
CA LYS A 7 -5.52 14.62 -3.28
C LYS A 7 -5.64 13.14 -2.93
N MET A 8 -5.60 12.79 -1.64
CA MET A 8 -5.75 11.41 -1.17
C MET A 8 -7.08 10.81 -1.64
N GLU A 9 -8.19 11.51 -1.37
CA GLU A 9 -9.55 11.08 -1.70
C GLU A 9 -9.83 10.99 -3.20
N LYS A 10 -9.41 12.00 -3.97
CA LYS A 10 -9.81 12.10 -5.39
C LYS A 10 -8.86 11.39 -6.34
N VAL A 11 -7.61 11.14 -5.94
CA VAL A 11 -6.56 10.66 -6.83
C VAL A 11 -5.91 9.40 -6.31
N VAL A 12 -5.40 9.41 -5.07
CA VAL A 12 -4.58 8.32 -4.53
C VAL A 12 -5.44 7.09 -4.24
N TYR A 13 -6.43 7.19 -3.35
CA TYR A 13 -7.26 6.05 -2.96
C TYR A 13 -7.98 5.40 -4.16
N PRO A 14 -8.63 6.13 -5.08
CA PRO A 14 -9.27 5.52 -6.25
C PRO A 14 -8.28 4.76 -7.16
N TYR A 15 -7.00 5.17 -7.19
CA TYR A 15 -5.99 4.52 -7.99
C TYR A 15 -5.48 3.22 -7.34
N ILE A 16 -5.13 3.27 -6.06
CA ILE A 16 -4.52 2.14 -5.36
C ILE A 16 -5.54 1.07 -5.01
N THR A 17 -6.78 1.42 -4.63
CA THR A 17 -7.81 0.44 -4.23
C THR A 17 -8.18 -0.50 -5.36
N LYS A 18 -8.16 -0.03 -6.61
CA LYS A 18 -8.39 -0.88 -7.81
C LYS A 18 -7.29 -1.91 -8.06
N ARG A 19 -6.15 -1.79 -7.38
CA ARG A 19 -4.92 -2.58 -7.60
C ARG A 19 -4.39 -3.22 -6.32
N CYS A 20 -5.07 -3.01 -5.21
CA CYS A 20 -4.67 -3.46 -3.89
C CYS A 20 -5.38 -4.78 -3.57
N GLU A 21 -4.61 -5.77 -3.17
CA GLU A 21 -5.07 -6.99 -2.55
C GLU A 21 -4.62 -6.96 -1.09
N GLU A 22 -5.56 -7.06 -0.16
CA GLU A 22 -5.24 -7.19 1.26
C GLU A 22 -5.15 -8.67 1.61
N GLN A 23 -4.04 -9.05 2.24
CA GLN A 23 -3.70 -10.44 2.50
C GLN A 23 -3.12 -10.61 3.90
N TYR A 24 -3.07 -11.86 4.34
CA TYR A 24 -2.50 -12.26 5.62
C TYR A 24 -1.47 -13.36 5.39
N PHE A 25 -0.30 -13.19 6.01
CA PHE A 25 0.68 -14.25 6.15
C PHE A 25 0.46 -14.95 7.50
N TYR A 26 0.29 -16.26 7.47
CA TYR A 26 -0.06 -17.06 8.64
C TYR A 26 1.19 -17.75 9.18
N ASN A 27 1.57 -17.44 10.42
CA ASN A 27 2.69 -18.08 11.11
C ASN A 27 2.25 -19.39 11.79
N ALA A 28 3.23 -20.26 12.08
CA ALA A 28 3.01 -21.52 12.78
C ALA A 28 2.46 -21.33 14.21
N ASP A 29 2.79 -20.22 14.85
CA ASP A 29 2.33 -19.84 16.20
C ASP A 29 0.90 -19.24 16.19
N ARG A 30 0.20 -19.32 15.07
CA ARG A 30 -1.13 -18.73 14.82
C ARG A 30 -1.16 -17.21 14.80
N SER A 31 -0.02 -16.52 14.88
CA SER A 31 0.01 -15.08 14.59
C SER A 31 -0.18 -14.84 13.09
N HIS A 32 -0.71 -13.66 12.75
CA HIS A 32 -0.97 -13.28 11.38
C HIS A 32 -0.35 -11.92 11.09
N LEU A 33 0.36 -11.81 9.97
CA LEU A 33 0.87 -10.55 9.48
C LEU A 33 -0.03 -10.06 8.33
N ARG A 34 -0.76 -8.98 8.59
CA ARG A 34 -1.56 -8.28 7.58
C ARG A 34 -0.64 -7.48 6.67
N TYR A 35 -0.87 -7.53 5.35
CA TYR A 35 -0.16 -6.72 4.38
C TYR A 35 -1.06 -6.31 3.20
N LYS A 36 -0.72 -5.19 2.58
CA LYS A 36 -1.31 -4.74 1.30
C LYS A 36 -0.34 -5.07 0.18
N HIS A 37 -0.82 -5.76 -0.86
CA HIS A 37 -0.08 -6.06 -2.07
C HIS A 37 -0.67 -5.29 -3.25
N TYR A 38 0.13 -4.40 -3.83
CA TYR A 38 -0.30 -3.61 -5.00
C TYR A 38 0.29 -4.19 -6.27
N LYS A 39 -0.57 -4.63 -7.19
CA LYS A 39 -0.13 -5.21 -8.47
C LYS A 39 0.08 -4.12 -9.53
N VAL A 40 1.25 -4.14 -10.15
CA VAL A 40 1.60 -3.30 -11.31
C VAL A 40 1.92 -4.22 -12.49
N GLU A 41 1.11 -4.10 -13.55
CA GLU A 41 1.30 -4.89 -14.78
C GLU A 41 2.67 -4.61 -15.41
N PHE A 42 3.28 -5.66 -15.97
CA PHE A 42 4.57 -5.59 -16.66
C PHE A 42 5.75 -5.10 -15.79
N SER A 43 5.64 -5.21 -14.46
CA SER A 43 6.75 -4.89 -13.56
C SER A 43 7.78 -6.04 -13.52
N HIS A 44 9.07 -5.69 -13.58
CA HIS A 44 10.20 -6.63 -13.43
C HIS A 44 10.89 -6.52 -12.07
N ARG A 45 10.32 -5.73 -11.15
CA ARG A 45 10.91 -5.42 -9.84
C ARG A 45 9.80 -5.35 -8.80
N SER A 46 10.15 -5.68 -7.56
CA SER A 46 9.26 -5.59 -6.40
C SER A 46 9.85 -4.63 -5.37
N ILE A 47 8.97 -3.88 -4.70
CA ILE A 47 9.32 -3.01 -3.58
C ILE A 47 8.59 -3.55 -2.36
N LEU A 48 9.32 -3.77 -1.27
CA LEU A 48 8.77 -4.14 0.02
C LEU A 48 8.92 -2.96 0.98
N VAL A 49 7.80 -2.53 1.57
CA VAL A 49 7.79 -1.49 2.60
C VAL A 49 7.49 -2.15 3.94
N ILE A 50 8.39 -1.98 4.90
CA ILE A 50 8.23 -2.47 6.28
C ILE A 50 8.01 -1.24 7.15
N HIS A 51 6.96 -1.28 7.98
CA HIS A 51 6.59 -0.14 8.80
C HIS A 51 7.53 0.05 10.00
N GLY A 52 7.60 1.28 10.52
CA GLY A 52 8.30 1.59 11.77
C GLY A 52 7.54 1.12 13.02
N PHE A 53 8.16 1.27 14.18
CA PHE A 53 7.51 0.98 15.46
C PHE A 53 6.26 1.85 15.65
N SER A 54 5.13 1.24 16.03
CA SER A 54 3.83 1.88 16.22
C SER A 54 3.21 2.54 14.95
N GLU A 55 3.71 2.20 13.76
CA GLU A 55 3.15 2.66 12.49
C GLU A 55 2.22 1.60 11.88
N PHE A 56 1.31 2.05 11.01
CA PHE A 56 0.30 1.20 10.37
C PHE A 56 0.39 1.28 8.84
N LEU A 57 -0.18 0.28 8.15
CA LEU A 57 -0.08 0.12 6.71
C LEU A 57 -0.58 1.34 5.93
N GLU A 58 -1.67 1.95 6.38
CA GLU A 58 -2.38 3.05 5.72
C GLU A 58 -1.51 4.32 5.60
N LYS A 59 -0.54 4.51 6.51
CA LYS A 59 0.41 5.63 6.43
C LYS A 59 1.24 5.61 5.14
N TYR A 60 1.43 4.43 4.55
CA TYR A 60 2.24 4.23 3.37
C TYR A 60 1.43 4.23 2.06
N ASP A 61 0.14 4.57 2.10
CA ASP A 61 -0.71 4.58 0.90
C ASP A 61 -0.22 5.60 -0.15
N GLU A 62 0.19 6.81 0.25
CA GLU A 62 0.69 7.83 -0.70
C GLU A 62 2.04 7.44 -1.32
N ILE A 63 2.96 6.87 -0.53
CA ILE A 63 4.26 6.45 -1.07
C ILE A 63 4.12 5.23 -1.99
N SER A 64 3.21 4.30 -1.65
CA SER A 64 2.88 3.16 -2.51
C SER A 64 2.33 3.64 -3.87
N TYR A 65 1.42 4.60 -3.86
CA TYR A 65 0.96 5.26 -5.08
C TYR A 65 2.11 5.89 -5.89
N SER A 66 3.01 6.60 -5.22
CA SER A 66 4.17 7.23 -5.86
C SER A 66 5.06 6.21 -6.57
N PHE A 67 5.36 5.08 -5.93
CA PHE A 67 6.15 4.01 -6.54
C PHE A 67 5.44 3.34 -7.73
N MET A 68 4.12 3.15 -7.65
CA MET A 68 3.35 2.59 -8.77
C MET A 68 3.26 3.54 -9.98
N LYS A 69 3.37 4.85 -9.74
CA LYS A 69 3.31 5.89 -10.77
C LYS A 69 4.66 6.26 -11.35
N ALA A 70 5.73 6.15 -10.57
CA ALA A 70 7.10 6.32 -11.04
C ALA A 70 7.44 5.18 -12.01
N ARG A 71 7.32 5.45 -13.30
CA ARG A 71 7.80 4.59 -14.39
C ARG A 71 9.19 5.04 -14.81
#